data_AF-A0AAP6BQD8-F1
#
_entry.id   AF-A0AAP6BQD8-F1
#
_cell.length_a   1.000
_cell.length_b   1.000
_cell.length_c   1.000
_cell.angle_alpha   90.00
_cell.angle_beta   90.00
_cell.angle_gamma   90.00
#
_symmetry.space_group_name_H-M   'P 1'
#
loop_
_entity.id
_entity.type
_entity.pdbx_description
1 polymer ?
#
loop_
_entity_poly.entity_id
_entity_poly.type
_entity_poly.pdbx_seq_one_letter_code
_entity_poly.pdbx_strand_id
1 'polypeptide(L)' 'MYDVGNFVEMKKPHACIIKSTGKKANRWEIIRVGADIKIRCTNCQHIVMMSRYDFERKLKKVLGN' A
#
# COMPACT_ATOMS: atom_id res chain seq x y z
N MET A 1 4.60 -2.59 13.86
CA MET A 1 5.72 -1.87 13.22
C MET A 1 5.79 -2.35 11.77
N TYR A 2 6.21 -1.50 10.82
CA TYR A 2 6.33 -1.87 9.42
C TYR A 2 7.63 -1.28 8.86
N ASP A 3 8.26 -2.02 7.96
CA ASP A 3 9.55 -1.68 7.36
C ASP A 3 9.48 -1.63 5.84
N VAL A 4 10.53 -1.11 5.21
CA VAL A 4 10.70 -1.21 3.77
C VAL A 4 10.71 -2.68 3.35
N GLY A 5 9.96 -3.01 2.30
CA GLY A 5 9.74 -4.38 1.82
C GLY A 5 8.45 -5.02 2.35
N ASN A 6 7.88 -4.53 3.45
CA ASN A 6 6.62 -5.10 3.98
C ASN A 6 5.45 -4.88 3.03
N PHE A 7 4.55 -5.85 3.02
CA PHE A 7 3.26 -5.71 2.36
C PHE A 7 2.18 -5.23 3.33
N VAL A 8 1.31 -4.34 2.84
CA VAL A 8 0.20 -3.77 3.61
C VAL A 8 -1.10 -3.75 2.79
N GLU A 9 -2.21 -3.75 3.51
CA GLU A 9 -3.53 -3.42 2.95
C GLU A 9 -4.01 -2.06 3.47
N MET A 10 -4.62 -1.29 2.58
CA MET A 10 -5.25 -0.02 2.91
C MET A 10 -6.75 -0.21 3.17
N LYS A 11 -7.37 0.70 3.93
CA LYS A 11 -8.82 0.70 4.19
C LYS A 11 -9.62 0.88 2.91
N LYS A 12 -9.14 1.73 1.99
CA LYS A 12 -9.69 1.87 0.63
C LYS A 12 -8.76 1.17 -0.36
N PRO A 13 -9.29 0.27 -1.21
CA PRO A 13 -8.48 -0.39 -2.23
C PRO A 13 -8.03 0.60 -3.30
N HIS A 14 -6.98 0.23 -4.03
CA HIS A 14 -6.53 0.99 -5.18
C HIS A 14 -7.61 1.01 -6.27
N ALA A 15 -7.63 2.06 -7.09
CA ALA A 15 -8.57 2.18 -8.19
C ALA A 15 -8.31 1.17 -9.31
N CYS A 16 -7.09 0.63 -9.44
CA CYS A 16 -6.77 -0.33 -10.50
C CYS A 16 -7.50 -1.66 -10.34
N ILE A 17 -7.83 -2.26 -11.46
CA ILE A 17 -8.45 -3.58 -11.56
C ILE A 17 -7.39 -4.64 -11.84
N ILE A 18 -7.45 -5.76 -11.13
CA ILE A 18 -6.63 -6.95 -11.39
C ILE A 18 -7.26 -7.68 -12.59
N LYS A 19 -6.54 -7.74 -13.71
CA LYS A 19 -7.06 -8.28 -14.98
C LYS A 19 -7.57 -9.72 -14.87
N SER A 20 -6.94 -10.54 -14.03
CA SER A 20 -7.31 -11.96 -13.88
C SER A 20 -8.55 -12.21 -13.02
N THR A 21 -8.92 -11.29 -12.13
CA THR A 21 -10.03 -11.50 -11.17
C THR A 21 -11.15 -10.47 -11.29
N GLY A 22 -10.95 -9.38 -12.03
CA GLY A 22 -11.89 -8.26 -12.12
C GLY A 22 -12.04 -7.44 -10.83
N LYS A 23 -11.29 -7.77 -9.76
CA LYS A 23 -11.36 -7.09 -8.46
C LYS A 23 -10.35 -5.95 -8.35
N LYS A 24 -10.61 -4.99 -7.46
CA LYS A 24 -9.67 -3.92 -7.13
C LYS A 24 -8.44 -4.47 -6.40
N ALA A 25 -7.26 -3.97 -6.73
CA ALA A 25 -6.04 -4.34 -6.01
C ALA A 25 -5.98 -3.64 -4.65
N ASN A 26 -5.53 -4.34 -3.62
CA ASN A 26 -5.30 -3.73 -2.30
C ASN A 26 -4.00 -4.16 -1.63
N ARG A 27 -3.11 -4.85 -2.36
CA ARG A 27 -1.80 -5.21 -1.85
C ARG A 27 -0.79 -4.15 -2.25
N TRP A 28 -0.22 -3.51 -1.25
CA TRP A 28 0.78 -2.47 -1.39
C TRP A 28 2.08 -2.91 -0.76
N GLU A 29 3.19 -2.49 -1.35
CA GLU A 29 4.54 -2.70 -0.81
C GLU A 29 5.08 -1.37 -0.31
N ILE A 30 5.66 -1.36 0.88
CA ILE A 30 6.32 -0.18 1.43
C ILE A 30 7.71 -0.06 0.81
N ILE A 31 7.95 1.03 0.09
CA ILE A 31 9.24 1.29 -0.57
C ILE A 31 10.04 2.39 0.13
N ARG A 32 9.43 3.13 1.06
CA ARG A 32 10.10 4.13 1.92
C ARG A 32 9.36 4.28 3.23
N VAL A 33 10.11 4.33 4.32
CA VAL A 33 9.65 4.70 5.66
C VAL A 33 10.39 5.96 6.12
N GLY A 34 9.65 6.95 6.63
CA GLY A 34 10.20 8.24 7.06
C GLY A 34 9.11 9.15 7.63
N ALA A 35 9.28 10.46 7.48
CA ALA A 35 8.22 11.45 7.73
C ALA A 35 7.05 11.24 6.75
N ASP A 36 7.39 10.96 5.49
CA ASP A 36 6.48 10.47 4.46
C ASP A 36 6.69 8.98 4.22
N ILE A 37 5.58 8.28 4.00
CA ILE A 37 5.55 6.88 3.62
C ILE A 37 5.27 6.80 2.13
N LYS A 38 6.07 6.00 1.43
CA LYS A 38 5.89 5.74 0.00
C LYS A 38 5.51 4.27 -0.18
N ILE A 39 4.38 4.04 -0.84
CA ILE A 39 3.86 2.70 -1.13
C ILE A 39 3.69 2.49 -2.63
N ARG A 40 3.95 1.26 -3.07
CA ARG A 40 3.82 0.81 -4.47
C ARG A 40 2.71 -0.21 -4.58
N CYS A 41 1.81 -0.02 -5.54
CA CYS A 41 0.79 -1.03 -5.84
C CYS A 41 1.44 -2.24 -6.50
N THR A 42 1.27 -3.43 -5.93
CA THR A 42 1.86 -4.66 -6.47
C THR A 42 1.25 -5.12 -7.80
N ASN A 43 0.09 -4.59 -8.19
CA ASN A 43 -0.58 -4.94 -9.45
C ASN A 43 -0.17 -4.03 -10.62
N CYS A 44 -0.24 -2.71 -10.43
CA CYS A 44 -0.04 -1.73 -11.51
C CYS A 44 1.20 -0.85 -11.33
N GLN A 45 2.02 -1.10 -10.29
CA GLN A 45 3.26 -0.37 -9.98
C GLN A 45 3.09 1.13 -9.69
N HIS A 46 1.85 1.64 -9.64
CA HIS A 46 1.57 3.02 -9.26
C HIS A 46 2.08 3.30 -7.83
N ILE A 47 2.70 4.46 -7.66
CA ILE A 47 3.33 4.86 -6.42
C ILE A 47 2.53 5.98 -5.78
N VAL A 48 2.30 5.88 -4.47
CA VAL A 48 1.65 6.91 -3.67
C VAL A 48 2.59 7.31 -2.54
N MET A 49 2.78 8.60 -2.35
CA MET A 49 3.46 9.18 -1.19
C MET A 49 2.42 9.89 -0.34
N MET A 50 2.48 9.71 0.97
CA MET A 50 1.65 10.45 1.93
C MET A 50 2.37 10.61 3.26
N SER A 51 1.93 11.57 4.06
CA SER A 51 2.44 11.75 5.42
C SER A 51 2.26 10.45 6.22
N ARG A 52 3.16 10.20 7.19
CA ARG A 52 3.02 9.07 8.11
C ARG A 52 1.65 9.06 8.81
N TYR A 53 1.16 10.22 9.23
CA TYR A 53 -0.14 10.36 9.87
C TYR A 53 -1.29 9.87 8.97
N ASP A 54 -1.31 10.29 7.71
CA ASP A 54 -2.33 9.84 6.75
C ASP A 54 -2.21 8.36 6.44
N PHE A 55 -0.98 7.86 6.34
CA PHE A 55 -0.71 6.45 6.11
C PHE A 55 -1.30 5.60 7.25
N GLU A 56 -0.98 5.93 8.50
CA GLU A 56 -1.45 5.18 9.67
C GLU A 56 -2.98 5.20 9.79
N ARG A 57 -3.63 6.32 9.48
CA ARG A 57 -5.11 6.40 9.45
C ARG A 57 -5.73 5.55 8.37
N LYS A 58 -5.08 5.43 7.20
CA LYS A 58 -5.56 4.67 6.04
C LYS A 58 -5.11 3.20 6.05
N LEU A 59 -4.11 2.85 6.86
CA LEU A 59 -3.64 1.48 7.03
C LEU A 59 -4.75 0.62 7.62
N LYS A 60 -4.97 -0.56 7.03
CA LYS A 60 -5.91 -1.55 7.54
C LYS A 60 -5.18 -2.65 8.31
N LYS A 61 -4.18 -3.26 7.68
CA LYS A 61 -3.32 -4.29 8.29
C LYS A 61 -1.98 -4.38 7.57
N VAL A 62 -0.97 -4.84 8.30
CA VAL A 62 0.31 -5.29 7.75
C VAL A 62 0.19 -6.78 7.44
N LEU A 63 0.56 -7.18 6.22
CA LEU A 63 0.45 -8.57 5.75
C LEU A 63 1.68 -9.42 6.08
N GLY A 64 2.82 -8.79 6.38
CA GLY A 64 4.10 -9.44 6.63
C GLY A 64 5.11 -9.24 5.49
N ASN A 65 6.32 -9.78 5.70
CA ASN A 65 7.34 -9.98 4.65
C ASN A 65 7.18 -11.36 4.03
#